data_AF-A0AAV7K613-F1
#
_entry.id   AF-A0AAV7K613-F1
#
_cell.length_a   1.000
_cell.length_b   1.000
_cell.length_c   1.000
_cell.angle_alpha   90.00
_cell.angle_beta   90.00
_cell.angle_gamma   90.00
#
_symmetry.space_group_name_H-M   'P 1'
#
loop_
_entity.id
_entity.type
_entity.pdbx_description
1 polymer ?
#
loop_
_entity_poly.entity_id
_entity_poly.type
_entity_poly.pdbx_seq_one_letter_code
_entity_poly.pdbx_strand_id
1 'polypeptide(L)'
;MYTIFFSSHGNVFQLPCESGKVVTATFFTEQVLPNLIKNIEKYHPKTGTRGMKILIDNASSHTAKLTKSFLDVEGLELFSHPPYSPDLAQCDFGYSSSLKSTFKAKILTHYKHSERACTSTPNPSPREEYRNVFISGWKG
;
A
#
# COMPACT_ATOMS: atom_id res chain seq x y z
N MET A 1 7.41 -10.56 -6.21
CA MET A 1 6.40 -9.47 -6.13
C MET A 1 6.37 -8.95 -4.71
N TYR A 2 6.02 -7.68 -4.49
CA TYR A 2 6.00 -7.06 -3.17
C TYR A 2 4.72 -6.27 -3.00
N THR A 3 4.08 -6.39 -1.83
CA THR A 3 2.94 -5.56 -1.44
C THR A 3 3.39 -4.57 -0.40
N ILE A 4 3.13 -3.29 -0.63
CA ILE A 4 3.62 -2.19 0.22
C ILE A 4 2.49 -1.18 0.42
N PHE A 5 2.24 -0.82 1.67
CA PHE A 5 1.36 0.28 2.06
C PHE A 5 2.18 1.30 2.84
N PHE A 6 1.99 2.57 2.51
CA PHE A 6 2.61 3.68 3.21
C PHE A 6 1.60 4.81 3.41
N SER A 7 1.84 5.63 4.41
CA SER A 7 1.15 6.89 4.65
C SER A 7 2.12 8.06 4.48
N SER A 8 1.64 9.29 4.70
CA SER A 8 2.51 10.47 4.79
C SER A 8 3.60 10.37 5.85
N HIS A 9 3.47 9.46 6.82
CA HIS A 9 4.40 9.35 7.95
C HIS A 9 5.38 8.18 7.82
N GLY A 10 5.18 7.27 6.88
CA GLY A 10 6.06 6.10 6.79
C GLY A 10 5.44 4.93 6.07
N ASN A 11 6.24 3.90 5.93
CA ASN A 11 5.77 2.55 5.67
C ASN A 11 4.82 2.09 6.79
N VAL A 12 3.64 1.58 6.41
CA VAL A 12 2.64 1.01 7.32
C VAL A 12 2.68 -0.52 7.28
N PHE A 13 2.86 -1.11 6.10
CA PHE A 13 2.91 -2.56 5.93
C PHE A 13 3.71 -2.96 4.70
N GLN A 14 4.50 -4.03 4.81
CA GLN A 14 5.23 -4.64 3.71
C GLN A 14 5.13 -6.16 3.79
N LEU A 15 4.86 -6.80 2.65
CA LEU A 15 4.84 -8.25 2.52
C LEU A 15 5.51 -8.68 1.22
N PRO A 16 6.63 -9.42 1.26
CA PRO A 16 7.11 -10.14 0.09
C PRO A 16 6.09 -11.21 -0.31
N CYS A 17 5.64 -11.16 -1.55
CA CYS A 17 4.87 -12.26 -2.11
C CYS A 17 5.84 -13.33 -2.64
N GLU A 18 5.55 -14.59 -2.34
CA GLU A 18 6.34 -15.73 -2.81
C GLU A 18 6.50 -15.71 -4.34
N SER A 19 7.68 -16.13 -4.80
CA SER A 19 8.00 -16.11 -6.23
C SER A 19 7.04 -17.01 -7.02
N GLY A 20 6.52 -16.49 -8.13
CA GLY A 20 5.61 -17.23 -9.01
C GLY A 20 4.14 -17.28 -8.56
N LYS A 21 3.78 -16.74 -7.38
CA LYS A 21 2.38 -16.63 -6.95
C LYS A 21 1.75 -15.30 -7.39
N VAL A 22 0.50 -15.37 -7.81
CA VAL A 22 -0.34 -14.20 -8.16
C VAL A 22 -1.04 -13.71 -6.89
N VAL A 23 -1.19 -12.39 -6.71
CA VAL A 23 -2.06 -11.85 -5.65
C VAL A 23 -3.50 -12.14 -6.04
N THR A 24 -4.11 -13.13 -5.39
CA THR A 24 -5.54 -13.39 -5.49
C THR A 24 -6.29 -12.49 -4.52
N ALA A 25 -7.60 -12.33 -4.73
CA ALA A 25 -8.46 -11.65 -3.76
C ALA A 25 -8.37 -12.31 -2.37
N THR A 26 -8.36 -13.64 -2.32
CA THR A 26 -8.23 -14.41 -1.06
C THR A 26 -6.92 -14.14 -0.35
N PHE A 27 -5.79 -14.19 -1.05
CA PHE A 27 -4.49 -13.87 -0.46
C PHE A 27 -4.46 -12.44 0.07
N PHE A 28 -5.02 -11.49 -0.69
CA PHE A 28 -5.08 -10.10 -0.28
C PHE A 28 -5.92 -9.91 0.99
N THR A 29 -7.09 -10.53 1.08
CA THR A 29 -7.98 -10.37 2.24
C THR A 29 -7.60 -11.19 3.46
N GLU A 30 -6.90 -12.30 3.28
CA GLU A 30 -6.53 -13.18 4.40
C GLU A 30 -5.14 -12.86 4.95
N GLN A 31 -4.20 -12.41 4.09
CA GLN A 31 -2.80 -12.22 4.47
C GLN A 31 -2.37 -10.76 4.46
N VAL A 32 -2.91 -9.93 3.56
CA VAL A 32 -2.48 -8.54 3.44
C VAL A 32 -3.30 -7.63 4.34
N LEU A 33 -4.62 -7.59 4.15
CA LEU A 33 -5.47 -6.63 4.83
C LEU A 33 -5.50 -6.80 6.36
N PRO A 34 -5.60 -8.01 6.96
CA PRO A 34 -5.63 -8.14 8.42
C PRO A 34 -4.36 -7.64 9.09
N ASN A 35 -3.20 -7.90 8.47
CA ASN A 35 -1.92 -7.40 8.96
C ASN A 35 -1.78 -5.88 8.77
N LEU A 36 -2.32 -5.33 7.68
CA LEU A 36 -2.42 -3.89 7.48
C LEU A 36 -3.27 -3.23 8.58
N ILE A 37 -4.48 -3.75 8.86
CA ILE A 37 -5.36 -3.22 9.91
C ILE A 37 -4.66 -3.24 11.27
N LYS A 38 -4.06 -4.37 11.64
CA LYS A 38 -3.34 -4.50 12.91
C LYS A 38 -2.22 -3.45 13.06
N ASN A 39 -1.52 -3.15 11.97
CA ASN A 39 -0.51 -2.10 11.98
C ASN A 39 -1.15 -0.70 12.10
N ILE A 40 -2.25 -0.44 11.38
CA ILE A 40 -3.00 0.83 11.49
C ILE A 40 -3.46 1.05 12.94
N GLU A 41 -4.09 0.06 13.56
CA GLU A 41 -4.58 0.12 14.94
C GLU A 41 -3.46 0.37 15.95
N LYS A 42 -2.25 -0.13 15.69
CA LYS A 42 -1.08 0.16 16.52
C LYS A 42 -0.71 1.66 16.49
N TYR A 43 -0.86 2.31 15.34
CA TYR A 43 -0.61 3.75 15.20
C TYR A 43 -1.83 4.60 15.59
N HIS A 44 -3.03 4.05 15.50
CA HIS A 44 -4.32 4.71 15.75
C HIS A 44 -5.19 3.92 16.74
N PRO A 45 -4.76 3.72 18.00
CA PRO A 45 -5.46 2.82 18.93
C PRO A 45 -6.85 3.28 19.35
N LYS A 46 -7.18 4.56 19.16
CA LYS A 46 -8.47 5.15 19.53
C LYS A 46 -9.47 5.17 18.37
N THR A 47 -8.99 5.43 17.16
CA THR A 47 -9.82 5.62 15.96
C THR A 47 -9.79 4.40 15.04
N GLY A 48 -8.76 3.56 15.14
CA GLY A 48 -8.52 2.43 14.26
C GLY A 48 -8.46 2.88 12.81
N THR A 49 -9.23 2.19 11.98
CA THR A 49 -9.41 2.42 10.55
C THR A 49 -10.54 3.39 10.22
N ARG A 50 -11.32 3.84 11.21
CA ARG A 50 -12.57 4.56 10.97
C ARG A 50 -12.33 5.88 10.25
N GLY A 51 -12.94 6.02 9.08
CA GLY A 51 -12.84 7.24 8.26
C GLY A 51 -11.52 7.37 7.50
N MET A 52 -10.68 6.33 7.51
CA MET A 52 -9.49 6.27 6.67
C MET A 52 -9.87 5.90 5.24
N LYS A 53 -9.16 6.52 4.29
CA LYS A 53 -9.26 6.21 2.87
C LYS A 53 -8.02 5.45 2.42
N ILE A 54 -8.21 4.39 1.65
CA ILE A 54 -7.12 3.59 1.08
C ILE A 54 -7.10 3.77 -0.44
N LEU A 55 -5.92 4.02 -1.00
CA LEU A 55 -5.71 4.08 -2.45
C LEU A 55 -4.99 2.82 -2.89
N ILE A 56 -5.66 2.00 -3.69
CA ILE A 56 -5.11 0.82 -4.38
C ILE A 56 -5.56 0.85 -5.84
N ASP A 57 -4.80 0.22 -6.73
CA ASP A 57 -5.13 0.15 -8.15
C ASP A 57 -6.36 -0.75 -8.40
N ASN A 58 -6.90 -0.68 -9.63
CA ASN A 58 -8.10 -1.43 -10.01
C ASN A 58 -7.83 -2.91 -10.38
N ALA A 59 -6.80 -3.54 -9.79
CA ALA A 59 -6.52 -4.95 -10.01
C ALA A 59 -7.75 -5.81 -9.64
N SER A 60 -7.91 -6.96 -10.30
CA SER A 60 -9.06 -7.85 -10.07
C SER A 60 -9.15 -8.35 -8.63
N SER A 61 -8.00 -8.55 -7.97
CA SER A 61 -7.90 -8.87 -6.54
C SER A 61 -8.43 -7.74 -5.65
N HIS A 62 -8.18 -6.49 -6.00
CA HIS A 62 -8.56 -5.31 -5.21
C HIS A 62 -10.03 -4.91 -5.41
N THR A 63 -10.56 -5.16 -6.61
CA THR A 63 -11.94 -4.84 -6.98
C THR A 63 -12.93 -5.98 -6.69
N ALA A 64 -12.43 -7.17 -6.32
CA ALA A 64 -13.23 -8.33 -5.98
C ALA A 64 -14.24 -8.03 -4.85
N LYS A 65 -15.41 -8.67 -4.92
CA LYS A 65 -16.46 -8.54 -3.90
C LYS A 65 -15.94 -8.83 -2.49
N LEU A 66 -15.14 -9.89 -2.36
CA LEU A 66 -14.56 -10.32 -1.10
C LEU A 66 -13.70 -9.21 -0.47
N THR A 67 -12.85 -8.57 -1.28
CA THR A 67 -12.03 -7.42 -0.85
C THR A 67 -12.87 -6.22 -0.45
N LYS A 68 -13.86 -5.84 -1.28
CA LYS A 68 -14.76 -4.72 -0.97
C LYS A 68 -15.53 -4.93 0.33
N SER A 69 -16.07 -6.13 0.54
CA SER A 69 -16.78 -6.49 1.76
C SER A 69 -15.87 -6.44 2.99
N PHE A 70 -14.61 -6.87 2.87
CA PHE A 70 -13.65 -6.76 3.97
C PHE A 70 -13.41 -5.29 4.34
N LEU A 71 -13.14 -4.43 3.35
CA LEU A 71 -12.88 -3.00 3.60
C LEU A 71 -14.08 -2.29 4.24
N ASP A 72 -15.29 -2.62 3.81
CA ASP A 72 -16.54 -2.08 4.36
C ASP A 72 -16.73 -2.46 5.84
N VAL A 73 -16.51 -3.73 6.20
CA VAL A 73 -16.57 -4.21 7.59
C VAL A 73 -15.55 -3.50 8.47
N GLU A 74 -14.34 -3.29 7.94
CA GLU A 74 -13.27 -2.58 8.66
C GLU A 74 -13.43 -1.05 8.62
N GLY A 75 -14.47 -0.50 7.98
CA GLY A 75 -14.70 0.95 7.90
C GLY A 75 -13.62 1.70 7.11
N LEU A 76 -12.90 1.01 6.22
CA LEU A 76 -11.95 1.59 5.27
C LEU A 76 -12.67 1.95 3.96
N GLU A 77 -12.59 3.21 3.57
CA GLU A 77 -13.16 3.65 2.31
C GLU A 77 -12.13 3.50 1.18
N LEU A 78 -12.50 2.74 0.14
CA LEU A 78 -11.68 2.64 -1.08
C LEU A 78 -11.78 3.94 -1.89
N PHE A 79 -10.65 4.62 -2.08
CA PHE A 79 -10.59 5.78 -2.95
C PHE A 79 -10.66 5.34 -4.42
N SER A 80 -11.62 5.88 -5.16
CA SER A 80 -11.80 5.61 -6.59
C SER A 80 -10.56 6.05 -7.39
N HIS A 81 -9.87 5.09 -8.00
CA HIS A 81 -8.80 5.36 -8.95
C HIS A 81 -9.31 5.25 -10.39
N PRO A 82 -9.02 6.21 -11.29
CA PRO A 82 -9.39 6.06 -12.70
C PRO A 82 -8.66 4.86 -13.32
N PRO A 83 -9.26 4.16 -14.30
CA PRO A 83 -8.57 3.11 -15.03
C PRO A 83 -7.32 3.64 -15.74
N TYR A 84 -6.23 2.89 -15.68
CA TYR A 84 -4.97 3.16 -16.40
C TYR A 84 -4.33 4.53 -16.09
N SER A 85 -4.38 4.97 -14.84
CA SER A 85 -3.73 6.21 -14.39
C SER A 85 -2.54 5.97 -13.44
N PRO A 86 -1.46 5.29 -13.90
CA PRO A 86 -0.27 5.08 -13.08
C PRO A 86 0.41 6.40 -12.66
N ASP A 87 0.16 7.50 -13.38
CA ASP A 87 0.58 8.85 -13.01
C ASP A 87 -0.11 9.39 -11.75
N LEU A 88 -1.30 8.85 -11.44
CA LEU A 88 -2.11 9.17 -10.28
C LEU A 88 -1.84 8.23 -9.09
N ALA A 89 -1.30 7.03 -9.35
CA ALA A 89 -0.89 6.11 -8.29
C ALA A 89 0.45 6.58 -7.69
N GLN A 90 0.42 7.02 -6.43
CA GLN A 90 1.62 7.51 -5.74
C GLN A 90 2.73 6.45 -5.67
N CYS A 91 2.35 5.17 -5.60
CA CYS A 91 3.26 4.04 -5.72
C CYS A 91 4.01 4.06 -7.05
N ASP A 92 3.32 4.23 -8.17
CA ASP A 92 3.92 4.08 -9.50
C ASP A 92 4.73 5.30 -9.94
N PHE A 93 4.29 6.51 -9.57
CA PHE A 93 4.98 7.73 -9.97
C PHE A 93 6.25 8.01 -9.13
N GLY A 94 6.15 7.92 -7.80
CA GLY A 94 7.24 8.34 -6.91
C GLY A 94 8.01 7.17 -6.30
N TYR A 95 7.30 6.25 -5.64
CA TYR A 95 7.95 5.22 -4.84
C TYR A 95 8.64 4.15 -5.71
N SER A 96 7.97 3.67 -6.76
CA SER A 96 8.51 2.71 -7.72
C SER A 96 9.75 3.24 -8.44
N SER A 97 9.81 4.55 -8.74
CA SER A 97 10.97 5.19 -9.35
C SER A 97 12.18 5.20 -8.40
N SER A 98 11.98 5.62 -7.14
CA SER A 98 13.01 5.62 -6.10
C SER A 98 13.46 4.22 -5.69
N LEU A 99 12.53 3.26 -5.69
CA LEU A 99 12.87 1.85 -5.51
C LEU A 99 13.74 1.38 -6.65
N LYS A 100 13.33 1.59 -7.91
CA LYS A 100 14.11 1.16 -9.09
C LYS A 100 15.52 1.73 -9.08
N SER A 101 15.72 2.99 -8.67
CA SER A 101 17.06 3.56 -8.55
C SER A 101 17.87 2.88 -7.43
N THR A 102 17.26 2.61 -6.27
CA THR A 102 17.87 1.88 -5.16
C THR A 102 18.24 0.44 -5.53
N PHE A 103 17.36 -0.24 -6.27
CA PHE A 103 17.55 -1.58 -6.80
C PHE A 103 18.62 -1.61 -7.90
N LYS A 104 18.74 -0.59 -8.75
CA LYS A 104 19.82 -0.52 -9.75
C LYS A 104 21.19 -0.30 -9.12
N ALA A 105 21.25 0.51 -8.06
CA ALA A 105 22.51 0.78 -7.36
C ALA A 105 23.02 -0.43 -6.54
N LYS A 106 22.16 -1.42 -6.27
CA LYS A 106 22.48 -2.58 -5.42
C LYS A 106 22.17 -3.88 -6.16
N ILE A 107 23.19 -4.70 -6.45
CA ILE A 107 22.95 -6.07 -6.94
C ILE A 107 22.31 -6.88 -5.80
N LEU A 108 21.01 -7.16 -5.89
CA LEU A 108 20.30 -7.93 -4.88
C LEU A 108 20.22 -9.39 -5.28
N THR A 109 20.92 -10.25 -4.55
CA THR A 109 20.92 -11.71 -4.75
C THR A 109 19.96 -12.45 -3.82
N HIS A 110 19.44 -11.78 -2.78
CA HIS A 110 18.62 -12.41 -1.74
C HIS A 110 17.41 -11.55 -1.34
N TYR A 111 16.32 -12.21 -0.91
CA TYR A 111 15.08 -11.57 -0.51
C TYR A 111 15.27 -10.51 0.61
N LYS A 112 16.18 -10.76 1.56
CA LYS A 112 16.50 -9.82 2.65
C LYS A 112 17.08 -8.50 2.14
N HIS A 113 17.79 -8.54 1.01
CA HIS A 113 18.30 -7.32 0.38
C HIS A 113 17.17 -6.52 -0.26
N SER A 114 16.15 -7.20 -0.80
CA SER A 114 14.95 -6.58 -1.37
C SER A 114 14.10 -5.91 -0.30
N GLU A 115 13.90 -6.57 0.83
CA GLU A 115 13.19 -6.02 2.00
C GLU A 115 13.90 -4.78 2.56
N ARG A 116 15.24 -4.84 2.69
CA ARG A 116 16.05 -3.68 3.11
C ARG A 116 15.94 -2.52 2.13
N ALA A 117 15.90 -2.79 0.83
CA ALA A 117 15.71 -1.74 -0.18
C ALA A 117 14.33 -1.08 -0.03
N CYS A 118 13.27 -1.86 0.13
CA CYS A 118 11.91 -1.35 0.36
C CYS A 118 11.78 -0.51 1.63
N THR A 119 12.43 -0.92 2.72
CA THR A 119 12.41 -0.18 4.00
C THR A 119 13.30 1.06 4.01
N SER A 120 14.41 1.06 3.28
CA SER A 120 15.33 2.22 3.21
C SER A 120 14.89 3.31 2.22
N THR A 121 13.95 3.00 1.33
CA THR A 121 13.51 3.95 0.30
C THR A 121 12.62 5.02 0.93
N PRO A 122 12.93 6.32 0.77
CA PRO A 122 12.09 7.39 1.28
C PRO A 122 10.68 7.33 0.69
N ASN A 123 9.68 7.73 1.49
CA ASN A 123 8.32 7.86 0.99
C ASN A 123 8.23 8.92 -0.12
N PRO A 124 7.37 8.71 -1.13
CA PRO A 124 7.14 9.73 -2.14
C PRO A 124 6.38 10.91 -1.53
N SER A 125 6.69 12.12 -1.99
CA SER A 125 5.77 13.25 -1.75
C SER A 125 4.49 13.02 -2.56
N PRO A 126 3.30 13.16 -1.94
CA PRO A 126 2.04 13.01 -2.66
C PRO A 126 1.91 14.11 -3.71
N ARG A 127 1.36 13.80 -4.89
CA ARG A 127 0.93 14.84 -5.85
C ARG A 127 -0.13 15.71 -5.23
N GLU A 128 -0.21 16.96 -5.67
CA GLU A 128 -1.16 17.97 -5.15
C GLU A 128 -2.62 17.46 -5.16
N GLU A 129 -3.01 16.76 -6.22
CA GLU A 129 -4.34 16.15 -6.40
C GLU A 129 -4.70 15.12 -5.31
N TYR A 130 -3.71 14.41 -4.78
CA TYR A 130 -3.87 13.43 -3.71
C TYR A 130 -3.33 13.92 -2.37
N ARG A 131 -2.82 15.16 -2.32
CA ARG A 131 -2.21 15.73 -1.13
C ARG A 131 -3.18 15.75 0.02
N ASN A 132 -4.43 16.13 -0.25
CA ASN A 132 -5.47 16.11 0.77
C ASN A 132 -5.75 14.68 1.22
N VAL A 133 -5.93 13.70 0.34
CA VAL A 133 -6.18 12.30 0.75
C VAL A 133 -5.02 11.73 1.59
N PHE A 134 -3.79 12.03 1.18
CA PHE A 134 -2.58 11.50 1.80
C PHE A 134 -2.22 12.19 3.12
N ILE A 135 -2.53 13.48 3.28
CA ILE A 135 -2.23 14.28 4.48
C ILE A 135 -3.44 14.33 5.42
N SER A 136 -4.67 14.41 4.90
CA SER A 136 -5.89 14.53 5.70
C SER A 136 -6.39 13.21 6.26
N GLY A 137 -6.09 12.08 5.60
CA GLY A 137 -6.43 10.74 6.08
C GLY A 137 -5.67 10.31 7.34
N TRP A 138 -4.66 11.09 7.74
CA TRP A 138 -3.84 10.88 8.93
C TRP A 138 -3.88 12.11 9.84
N LYS A 139 -5.04 12.77 9.93
CA LYS A 139 -5.29 13.75 11.01
C LYS A 139 -5.74 12.98 12.25
N GLY A 140 -4.78 12.69 13.12
CA GLY A 140 -5.04 12.35 14.52
C GLY A 140 -5.37 13.59 15.33
#